data_AF-F8NMJ0-F1
#
_entry.id   AF-F8NMJ0-F1
#
_cell.length_a   1.000
_cell.length_b   1.000
_cell.length_c   1.000
_cell.angle_alpha   90.00
_cell.angle_beta   90.00
_cell.angle_gamma   90.00
#
_symmetry.space_group_name_H-M   'P 1'
#
loop_
_entity.id
_entity.type
_entity.pdbx_description
1 polymer ?
#
loop_
_entity_poly.entity_id
_entity_poly.type
_entity_poly.pdbx_seq_one_letter_code
_entity_poly.pdbx_strand_id
1 'polypeptide(L)'
;MTEETQESAACPLVDTDSAVHDPLNPATFVPPSSLSAPNVTIEFCDRCRWLHRATWVSTELFLTFPPPIIKGISIVPLNSDQTGGRFRVWLFSDSGDSHLVWDRKVEGGFPELKVLKQRIRDHIQPGKHLGHSDKKQPS
;
A
#
# COMPACT_ATOMS: atom_id res chain seq x y z
N MET A 1 14.20 -29.86 60.61
CA MET A 1 15.53 -29.84 59.98
C MET A 1 15.51 -30.98 58.99
N THR A 2 15.08 -30.79 57.76
CA THR A 2 15.72 -29.89 56.77
C THR A 2 14.69 -29.32 55.80
N GLU A 3 14.89 -28.04 55.49
CA GLU A 3 14.24 -27.28 54.41
C GLU A 3 14.50 -27.93 53.05
N GLU A 4 13.47 -28.06 52.22
CA GLU A 4 13.65 -28.20 50.77
C GLU A 4 13.59 -26.80 50.16
N THR A 5 14.77 -26.23 49.96
CA THR A 5 14.97 -24.95 49.28
C THR A 5 14.75 -25.15 47.79
N GLN A 6 13.73 -24.47 47.28
CA GLN A 6 13.41 -24.34 45.88
C GLN A 6 14.46 -23.44 45.20
N GLU A 7 15.31 -24.03 44.36
CA GLU A 7 16.22 -23.30 43.48
C GLU A 7 16.10 -23.86 42.06
N SER A 8 15.32 -23.20 41.22
CA SER A 8 15.31 -23.47 39.78
C SER A 8 15.52 -22.18 38.99
N ALA A 9 16.81 -22.00 38.67
CA ALA A 9 17.37 -21.41 37.45
C ALA A 9 16.63 -20.21 36.84
N ALA A 10 17.20 -19.03 37.09
CA ALA A 10 17.00 -17.85 36.26
C ALA A 10 17.34 -18.16 34.79
N CYS A 11 16.39 -17.95 33.89
CA CYS A 11 16.67 -17.89 32.45
C CYS A 11 17.58 -16.67 32.17
N PRO A 12 18.68 -16.82 31.43
CA PRO A 12 19.41 -15.65 30.97
C PRO A 12 18.53 -14.87 30.01
N LEU A 13 18.37 -13.58 30.27
CA LEU A 13 17.80 -12.61 29.34
C LEU A 13 18.73 -12.56 28.13
N VAL A 14 18.31 -13.19 27.03
CA VAL A 14 19.02 -13.10 25.76
C VAL A 14 18.69 -11.74 25.16
N ASP A 15 19.68 -10.88 25.06
CA ASP A 15 19.61 -9.60 24.35
C ASP A 15 19.17 -9.85 22.90
N THR A 16 17.88 -9.62 22.63
CA THR A 16 17.27 -9.62 21.30
C THR A 16 17.62 -8.32 20.57
N ASP A 17 18.86 -8.16 20.12
CA ASP A 17 19.19 -7.06 19.19
C ASP A 17 20.26 -7.38 18.15
N SER A 18 20.37 -8.66 17.75
CA SER A 18 21.15 -9.07 16.58
C SER A 18 20.63 -10.39 16.03
N ALA A 19 19.40 -10.39 15.53
CA ALA A 19 19.00 -11.45 14.61
C ALA A 19 19.85 -11.28 13.34
N VAL A 20 20.81 -12.19 13.15
CA VAL A 20 21.72 -12.21 12.00
C VAL A 20 20.90 -12.34 10.73
N HIS A 21 20.70 -11.23 10.01
CA HIS A 21 20.11 -11.24 8.67
C HIS A 21 21.15 -11.81 7.70
N ASP A 22 20.98 -13.06 7.28
CA ASP A 22 21.82 -13.70 6.28
C ASP A 22 21.07 -13.73 4.93
N PRO A 23 21.50 -12.94 3.93
CA PRO A 23 20.84 -12.86 2.62
C PRO A 23 20.87 -14.18 1.83
N LEU A 24 21.69 -15.16 2.25
CA LEU A 24 21.77 -16.48 1.62
C LEU A 24 20.97 -17.55 2.38
N ASN A 25 20.44 -17.23 3.58
CA ASN A 25 19.67 -18.16 4.39
C ASN A 25 18.21 -17.71 4.56
N PRO A 26 17.25 -18.37 3.88
CA PRO A 26 15.85 -17.99 3.93
C PRO A 26 15.21 -18.15 5.32
N ALA A 27 15.79 -18.94 6.23
CA ALA A 27 15.30 -19.06 7.61
C ALA A 27 15.49 -17.78 8.43
N THR A 28 16.32 -16.85 7.97
CA THR A 28 16.53 -15.54 8.62
C THR A 28 15.58 -14.46 8.10
N PHE A 29 14.78 -14.75 7.06
CA PHE A 29 13.87 -13.77 6.47
C PHE A 29 12.59 -13.66 7.29
N VAL A 30 12.22 -12.43 7.65
CA VAL A 30 10.97 -12.12 8.34
C VAL A 30 9.92 -11.76 7.29
N PRO A 31 8.78 -12.47 7.22
CA PRO A 31 7.71 -12.10 6.29
C PRO A 31 7.16 -10.71 6.67
N PRO A 32 6.82 -9.86 5.70
CA PRO A 32 6.21 -8.58 6.00
C PRO A 32 4.85 -8.82 6.69
N SER A 33 4.62 -8.12 7.80
CA SER A 33 3.28 -8.02 8.37
C SER A 33 2.34 -7.33 7.37
N SER A 34 1.03 -7.55 7.51
CA SER A 34 0.00 -7.00 6.62
C SER A 34 0.28 -5.54 6.24
N LEU A 35 0.07 -5.17 4.98
CA LEU A 35 0.37 -3.82 4.45
C LEU A 35 -0.28 -2.72 5.31
N SER A 36 0.52 -2.12 6.21
CA SER A 36 0.09 -0.97 6.99
C SER A 36 -0.29 0.18 6.04
N ALA A 37 -1.28 0.97 6.42
CA ALA A 37 -1.57 2.22 5.73
C ALA A 37 -0.35 3.18 5.85
N PRO A 38 -0.13 4.12 4.91
CA PRO A 38 -0.96 4.40 3.75
C PRO A 38 -0.77 3.37 2.63
N ASN A 39 -1.87 2.80 2.13
CA ASN A 39 -1.86 1.83 1.05
C ASN A 39 -2.92 2.17 -0.02
N VAL A 40 -2.71 1.71 -1.24
CA VAL A 40 -3.64 1.93 -2.36
C VAL A 40 -4.15 0.60 -2.87
N THR A 41 -5.45 0.49 -3.13
CA THR A 41 -6.04 -0.69 -3.78
C THR A 41 -6.67 -0.32 -5.11
N ILE A 42 -6.27 -1.02 -6.18
CA ILE A 42 -6.82 -0.85 -7.52
C ILE A 42 -7.69 -2.07 -7.83
N GLU A 43 -9.00 -1.88 -7.82
CA GLU A 43 -9.97 -2.89 -8.28
C GLU A 43 -10.19 -2.74 -9.78
N PHE A 44 -10.16 -3.83 -10.54
CA PHE A 44 -10.48 -3.80 -11.96
C PHE A 44 -11.24 -5.02 -12.45
N CYS A 45 -12.03 -4.84 -13.49
CA CYS A 45 -12.69 -5.91 -14.23
C CYS A 45 -11.65 -6.75 -15.00
N ASP A 46 -11.48 -8.01 -14.60
CA ASP A 46 -10.50 -8.92 -15.22
C ASP A 46 -10.89 -9.30 -16.66
N ARG A 47 -12.18 -9.58 -16.89
CA ARG A 47 -12.75 -9.85 -18.22
C ARG A 47 -12.54 -8.73 -19.24
N CYS A 48 -12.36 -7.50 -18.75
CA CYS A 48 -12.16 -6.31 -19.57
C CYS A 48 -10.70 -6.15 -20.04
N ARG A 49 -9.79 -7.04 -19.62
CA ARG A 49 -8.35 -7.02 -19.91
C ARG A 49 -7.66 -5.72 -19.48
N TRP A 50 -8.06 -5.16 -18.34
CA TRP A 50 -7.51 -3.90 -17.82
C TRP A 50 -6.33 -4.06 -16.87
N LEU A 51 -5.81 -5.28 -16.69
CA LEU A 51 -4.63 -5.55 -15.85
C LEU A 51 -3.47 -4.63 -16.22
N HIS A 52 -3.11 -4.51 -17.50
CA HIS A 52 -2.02 -3.64 -17.95
C HIS A 52 -2.19 -2.18 -17.51
N ARG A 53 -3.42 -1.67 -17.53
CA ARG A 53 -3.71 -0.31 -17.07
C ARG A 53 -3.60 -0.19 -15.55
N ALA A 54 -4.09 -1.19 -14.80
CA ALA A 54 -3.95 -1.22 -13.34
C ALA A 54 -2.46 -1.26 -12.93
N THR A 55 -1.67 -2.11 -13.58
CA THR A 55 -0.22 -2.22 -13.36
C THR A 55 0.48 -0.90 -13.69
N TRP A 56 0.20 -0.30 -14.85
CA TRP A 56 0.79 0.98 -15.22
C TRP A 56 0.48 2.08 -14.20
N VAL A 57 -0.78 2.19 -13.76
CA VAL A 57 -1.15 3.14 -12.69
C VAL A 57 -0.36 2.85 -11.40
N SER A 58 -0.22 1.59 -10.99
CA SER A 58 0.57 1.26 -9.79
C SER A 58 2.04 1.69 -9.91
N THR A 59 2.67 1.46 -11.06
CA THR A 59 4.06 1.87 -11.33
C THR A 59 4.19 3.38 -11.22
N GLU A 60 3.28 4.11 -11.85
CA GLU A 60 3.26 5.58 -11.81
C GLU A 60 3.07 6.14 -10.40
N LEU A 61 2.26 5.48 -9.58
CA LEU A 61 2.07 5.86 -8.18
C LEU A 61 3.33 5.59 -7.35
N PHE A 62 3.96 4.42 -7.49
CA PHE A 62 5.22 4.12 -6.78
C PHE A 62 6.36 5.07 -7.17
N LEU A 63 6.47 5.43 -8.45
CA LEU A 63 7.46 6.41 -8.92
C LEU A 63 7.21 7.82 -8.36
N THR A 64 5.96 8.18 -8.12
CA THR A 64 5.58 9.51 -7.62
C THR A 64 5.66 9.59 -6.09
N PHE A 65 5.30 8.50 -5.40
CA PHE A 65 5.20 8.41 -3.95
C PHE A 65 6.12 7.31 -3.44
N PRO A 66 7.44 7.55 -3.38
CA PRO A 66 8.39 6.56 -2.88
C PRO A 66 8.17 6.28 -1.39
N PRO A 67 8.70 5.16 -0.88
CA PRO A 67 8.69 4.86 0.55
C PRO A 67 9.28 6.02 1.38
N PRO A 68 8.75 6.31 2.58
CA PRO A 68 7.74 5.55 3.32
C PRO A 68 6.28 5.99 3.07
N ILE A 69 6.02 6.82 2.04
CA ILE A 69 4.73 7.49 1.85
C ILE A 69 3.62 6.50 1.50
N ILE A 70 3.77 5.77 0.40
CA ILE A 70 2.89 4.64 0.07
C ILE A 70 3.65 3.36 0.47
N LYS A 71 3.08 2.61 1.41
CA LYS A 71 3.69 1.38 1.93
C LYS A 71 3.41 0.17 1.04
N GLY A 72 2.33 0.22 0.25
CA GLY A 72 2.02 -0.81 -0.73
C GLY A 72 0.86 -0.44 -1.64
N ILE A 73 0.82 -1.11 -2.79
CA ILE A 73 -0.30 -1.03 -3.74
C ILE A 73 -0.77 -2.45 -4.04
N SER A 74 -2.06 -2.70 -3.83
CA SER A 74 -2.70 -3.97 -4.14
C SER A 74 -3.51 -3.84 -5.44
N ILE A 75 -3.34 -4.80 -6.34
CA ILE A 75 -4.10 -4.88 -7.60
C ILE A 75 -5.06 -6.06 -7.46
N VAL A 76 -6.37 -5.78 -7.51
CA VAL A 76 -7.42 -6.76 -7.21
C VAL A 76 -8.24 -7.03 -8.49
N PRO A 77 -8.06 -8.19 -9.13
CA PRO A 77 -8.89 -8.60 -10.25
C PRO A 77 -10.29 -9.01 -9.78
N LEU A 78 -11.32 -8.55 -10.49
CA LEU A 78 -12.72 -8.88 -10.23
C LEU A 78 -13.35 -9.51 -11.46
N ASN A 79 -14.01 -10.67 -11.27
CA ASN A 79 -14.55 -11.49 -12.36
C ASN A 79 -16.07 -11.69 -12.30
N SER A 80 -16.80 -11.03 -11.39
CA SER A 80 -18.25 -11.16 -11.31
C SER A 80 -19.00 -10.27 -12.30
N ASP A 81 -20.27 -10.57 -12.59
CA ASP A 81 -21.10 -9.71 -13.47
C ASP A 81 -21.39 -8.33 -12.88
N GLN A 82 -21.58 -8.27 -11.56
CA GLN A 82 -21.76 -7.00 -10.84
C GLN A 82 -20.52 -6.09 -10.89
N THR A 83 -19.33 -6.68 -11.09
CA THR A 83 -18.06 -5.96 -11.18
C THR A 83 -17.65 -5.67 -12.64
N GLY A 84 -18.54 -5.97 -13.59
CA GLY A 84 -18.36 -5.66 -15.01
C GLY A 84 -18.03 -4.18 -15.25
N GLY A 85 -16.92 -3.95 -15.94
CA GLY A 85 -16.42 -2.61 -16.28
C GLY A 85 -16.02 -1.76 -15.06
N ARG A 86 -15.77 -2.38 -13.90
CA ARG A 86 -15.25 -1.68 -12.72
C ARG A 86 -13.78 -1.33 -12.92
N PHE A 87 -13.43 -0.11 -12.54
CA PHE A 87 -12.06 0.33 -12.32
C PHE A 87 -12.10 1.37 -11.20
N ARG A 88 -11.63 0.99 -10.00
CA ARG A 88 -11.65 1.85 -8.80
C ARG A 88 -10.26 1.95 -8.21
N VAL A 89 -9.95 3.12 -7.67
CA VAL A 89 -8.74 3.37 -6.91
C VAL A 89 -9.15 3.82 -5.52
N TRP A 90 -8.81 2.99 -4.53
CA TRP A 90 -9.02 3.24 -3.11
C TRP A 90 -7.71 3.64 -2.46
N LEU A 91 -7.78 4.55 -1.51
CA LEU A 91 -6.68 4.95 -0.65
C LEU A 91 -7.06 4.67 0.80
N PHE A 92 -6.18 4.01 1.53
CA PHE A 92 -6.33 3.75 2.96
C PHE A 92 -5.31 4.62 3.71
N SER A 93 -5.81 5.40 4.67
CA SER A 93 -5.01 6.35 5.47
C SER A 93 -4.49 5.72 6.75
N ASP A 94 -3.45 6.31 7.36
CA ASP A 94 -2.93 5.91 8.67
C ASP A 94 -3.98 5.96 9.79
N SER A 95 -5.01 6.80 9.63
CA SER A 95 -6.16 6.90 10.54
C SER A 95 -7.12 5.71 10.47
N GLY A 96 -6.93 4.78 9.52
CA GLY A 96 -7.84 3.67 9.25
C GLY A 96 -9.00 4.04 8.31
N ASP A 97 -9.09 5.29 7.86
CA ASP A 97 -10.09 5.73 6.90
C ASP A 97 -9.81 5.20 5.49
N SER A 98 -10.89 4.93 4.75
CA SER A 98 -10.83 4.57 3.34
C SER A 98 -11.45 5.65 2.48
N HIS A 99 -10.77 6.00 1.39
CA HIS A 99 -11.17 7.04 0.46
C HIS A 99 -11.25 6.49 -0.95
N LEU A 100 -12.40 6.66 -1.61
CA LEU A 100 -12.54 6.39 -3.03
C LEU A 100 -11.94 7.57 -3.81
N VAL A 101 -10.74 7.37 -4.35
CA VAL A 101 -10.00 8.41 -5.09
C VAL A 101 -10.52 8.51 -6.53
N TRP A 102 -10.85 7.38 -7.13
CA TRP A 102 -11.34 7.31 -8.51
C TRP A 102 -12.30 6.15 -8.71
N ASP A 103 -13.37 6.38 -9.47
CA ASP A 103 -14.23 5.33 -10.02
C ASP A 103 -14.54 5.63 -11.49
N ARG A 104 -14.31 4.66 -12.37
CA ARG A 104 -14.52 4.84 -13.81
C ARG A 104 -15.95 5.20 -14.19
N LYS A 105 -16.96 4.64 -13.52
CA LYS A 105 -18.37 4.90 -13.84
C LYS A 105 -18.79 6.28 -13.35
N VAL A 106 -18.30 6.72 -12.19
CA VAL A 106 -18.58 8.05 -11.62
C VAL A 106 -17.87 9.15 -12.41
N GLU A 107 -16.59 8.96 -12.73
CA GLU A 107 -15.76 9.96 -13.42
C GLU A 107 -15.89 9.91 -14.95
N GLY A 108 -16.68 8.97 -15.49
CA GLY A 108 -16.90 8.83 -16.93
C GLY A 108 -15.69 8.31 -17.72
N GLY A 109 -14.66 7.79 -17.07
CA GLY A 109 -13.44 7.39 -17.76
C GLY A 109 -12.35 6.79 -16.86
N PHE A 110 -11.22 6.47 -17.48
CA PHE A 110 -10.03 6.07 -16.72
C PHE A 110 -9.37 7.29 -16.08
N PRO A 111 -8.63 7.09 -14.97
CA PRO A 111 -7.94 8.18 -14.32
C PRO A 111 -6.93 8.85 -15.23
N GLU A 112 -7.04 10.17 -15.35
CA GLU A 112 -5.91 10.99 -15.77
C GLU A 112 -4.87 11.00 -14.65
N LEU A 113 -3.66 10.51 -14.94
CA LEU A 113 -2.61 10.33 -13.92
C LEU A 113 -2.34 11.60 -13.12
N LYS A 114 -2.37 12.75 -13.77
CA LYS A 114 -2.15 14.04 -13.10
C LYS A 114 -3.17 14.27 -11.99
N VAL A 115 -4.45 14.14 -12.32
CA VAL A 115 -5.56 14.33 -11.38
C VAL A 115 -5.53 13.26 -10.29
N LEU A 116 -5.25 12.00 -10.65
CA LEU A 116 -5.16 10.91 -9.69
C LEU A 116 -4.05 11.15 -8.66
N LYS A 117 -2.84 11.54 -9.12
CA LYS A 117 -1.70 11.85 -8.25
C LYS A 117 -2.02 13.04 -7.34
N GLN A 118 -2.67 14.08 -7.85
CA GLN A 118 -3.11 15.22 -7.04
C GLN A 118 -4.08 14.80 -5.93
N ARG A 119 -5.15 14.07 -6.28
CA ARG A 119 -6.15 13.59 -5.29
C ARG A 119 -5.47 12.74 -4.20
N ILE A 120 -4.63 11.78 -4.59
CA ILE A 120 -3.90 10.94 -3.62
C ILE A 120 -3.02 11.79 -2.70
N ARG A 121 -2.27 12.74 -3.26
CA ARG A 121 -1.44 13.64 -2.47
C ARG A 121 -2.25 14.46 -1.48
N ASP A 122 -3.40 15.00 -1.90
CA ASP A 122 -4.23 15.84 -1.04
C ASP A 122 -4.70 15.09 0.22
N HIS A 123 -4.79 13.75 0.16
CA HIS A 123 -5.09 12.90 1.31
C HIS A 123 -3.86 12.52 2.15
N ILE A 124 -2.72 12.16 1.53
CA ILE A 124 -1.56 11.62 2.27
C ILE A 124 -0.51 12.67 2.66
N GLN A 125 -0.39 13.75 1.88
CA GLN A 125 0.62 14.78 2.10
C GLN A 125 0.11 16.16 1.62
N PRO A 126 -0.89 16.75 2.30
CA PRO A 126 -1.43 18.05 1.94
C PRO A 126 -0.30 19.10 1.95
N GLY A 127 -0.15 19.83 0.83
CA GLY A 127 0.85 20.88 0.69
C GLY A 127 2.18 20.49 0.04
N LYS A 128 2.41 19.20 -0.31
CA LYS A 128 3.60 18.83 -1.12
C LYS A 128 3.42 19.23 -2.58
N HIS A 129 4.44 19.84 -3.17
CA HIS A 129 4.45 20.06 -4.61
C HIS A 129 4.81 18.78 -5.39
N LEU A 130 3.98 18.41 -6.37
CA LEU A 130 4.20 17.33 -7.33
C LEU A 130 4.83 17.82 -8.66
N GLY A 131 5.53 18.96 -8.62
CA GLY A 131 6.17 19.55 -9.79
C GLY A 131 5.19 19.90 -10.92
N HIS A 132 5.40 19.34 -12.12
CA HIS A 132 4.54 19.56 -13.29
C HIS A 132 3.09 19.09 -13.10
N SER A 133 2.86 18.17 -12.16
CA SER A 133 1.52 17.69 -11.88
C SER A 133 0.65 18.76 -11.19
N ASP A 134 1.24 19.79 -10.58
CA ASP A 134 0.49 20.87 -9.91
C ASP A 134 0.25 22.11 -10.74
N LYS A 135 0.97 22.28 -11.85
CA LYS A 135 0.79 23.45 -12.69
C LYS A 135 -0.58 23.33 -13.37
N LYS A 136 -1.53 24.21 -13.02
CA LYS A 136 -2.71 24.46 -13.86
C LYS A 136 -2.18 24.83 -15.24
N GLN A 137 -2.54 24.04 -16.26
CA GLN A 137 -2.34 24.50 -17.64
C GLN A 137 -3.19 25.77 -17.76
N PRO A 138 -2.62 26.91 -18.17
CA PRO A 138 -3.43 28.08 -18.46
C PRO A 138 -4.39 27.72 -19.60
N SER A 139 -5.66 28.02 -19.38
CA SER A 139 -6.77 27.89 -20.33
C SER A 139 -6.53 28.64 -21.62
#